data_AF-A0A7S3CSV0-F1
#
_entry.id   AF-A0A7S3CSV0-F1
#
_cell.length_a   1.000
_cell.length_b   1.000
_cell.length_c   1.000
_cell.angle_alpha   90.00
_cell.angle_beta   90.00
_cell.angle_gamma   90.00
#
_symmetry.space_group_name_H-M   'P 1'
#
loop_
_entity.id
_entity.type
_entity.pdbx_description
1 polymer ?
#
loop_
_entity_poly.entity_id
_entity_poly.type
_entity_poly.pdbx_seq_one_letter_code
_entity_poly.pdbx_strand_id
1 'polypeptide(L)'
;MIAEHYLQGFWKIEDVHRFIRIYTQTVQEMSFMPHNPAEVILGTMILWCSWLMFNGGSSLGLDGTKAQHVQVSMVNTVVSPSVSGFFTFLTKRKISGLSCPSRFDFQGYTSGVLAGLVIINASADDVSMNVAALLGIIGSITYSLGCKFMHKYEIDDPLEVTQIHACCGFMGLVVAGLFRRDYGVFYNREEGWQFLVVQVMGGISIIAFSSTISLIFFNLAKILNWLK
;
A
#
# COMPACT_ATOMS: atom_id res chain seq x y z
N MET A 1 34.36 7.11 4.69
CA MET A 1 35.13 8.34 4.46
C MET A 1 34.24 9.55 4.11
N ILE A 2 33.40 9.52 3.05
CA ILE A 2 32.55 10.69 2.71
C ILE A 2 31.40 10.90 3.73
N ALA A 3 30.81 9.83 4.28
CA ALA A 3 29.63 9.93 5.15
C ALA A 3 29.90 10.54 6.54
N GLU A 4 31.10 10.39 7.10
CA GLU A 4 31.45 10.90 8.44
C GLU A 4 31.62 12.43 8.44
N HIS A 5 31.99 13.01 7.30
CA HIS A 5 32.17 14.46 7.15
C HIS A 5 30.87 15.26 7.28
N TYR A 6 29.71 14.64 7.00
CA TYR A 6 28.39 15.31 6.97
C TYR A 6 27.60 15.23 8.28
N LEU A 7 28.16 14.65 9.34
CA LEU A 7 27.49 14.51 10.65
C LEU A 7 27.79 15.64 11.65
N GLN A 8 28.64 16.62 11.29
CA GLN A 8 29.26 17.53 12.28
C GLN A 8 28.99 19.05 12.10
N GLY A 9 27.95 19.51 11.40
CA GLY A 9 27.71 20.96 11.34
C GLY A 9 26.42 21.45 10.67
N PHE A 10 26.12 22.73 10.89
CA PHE A 10 24.99 23.46 10.29
C PHE A 10 25.07 23.42 8.75
N TRP A 11 23.99 22.94 8.13
CA TRP A 11 23.87 22.72 6.69
C TRP A 11 23.74 24.04 5.94
N LYS A 12 24.63 24.29 4.97
CA LYS A 12 24.39 25.30 3.94
C LYS A 12 23.49 24.68 2.85
N ILE A 13 22.56 25.47 2.30
CA ILE A 13 21.61 25.01 1.27
C ILE A 13 22.32 24.37 0.05
N GLU A 14 23.51 24.88 -0.26
CA GLU A 14 24.38 24.39 -1.34
C GLU A 14 24.81 22.92 -1.14
N ASP A 15 25.04 22.51 0.11
CA ASP A 15 25.43 21.15 0.47
C ASP A 15 24.27 20.15 0.33
N VAL A 16 23.04 20.61 0.59
CA VAL A 16 21.81 19.83 0.36
C VAL A 16 21.62 19.59 -1.14
N HIS A 17 21.79 20.62 -1.96
CA HIS A 17 21.66 20.48 -3.42
C HIS A 17 22.72 19.52 -3.98
N ARG A 18 23.95 19.60 -3.47
CA ARG A 18 25.04 18.70 -3.87
C ARG A 18 24.79 17.26 -3.41
N PHE A 19 24.28 17.06 -2.19
CA PHE A 19 23.88 15.75 -1.69
C PHE A 19 22.77 15.14 -2.55
N ILE A 20 21.72 15.91 -2.85
CA ILE A 20 20.64 15.48 -3.75
C ILE A 20 21.20 15.08 -5.11
N ARG A 21 22.09 15.90 -5.69
CA ARG A 21 22.67 15.62 -7.02
C ARG A 21 23.52 14.36 -7.05
N ILE A 22 24.41 14.19 -6.06
CA ILE A 22 25.27 12.99 -5.94
C ILE A 22 24.40 11.75 -5.72
N TYR A 23 23.41 11.85 -4.83
CA TYR A 23 22.45 10.79 -4.58
C TYR A 23 21.71 10.39 -5.86
N THR A 24 21.12 11.35 -6.59
CA THR A 24 20.42 11.10 -7.86
C THR A 24 21.32 10.41 -8.89
N GLN A 25 22.59 10.83 -9.02
CA GLN A 25 23.54 10.24 -9.96
C GLN A 25 23.93 8.80 -9.59
N THR A 26 24.28 8.52 -8.33
CA THR A 26 24.62 7.15 -7.91
C THR A 26 23.45 6.17 -7.96
N VAL A 27 22.21 6.67 -7.91
CA VAL A 27 21.03 5.80 -7.98
C VAL A 27 20.65 5.50 -9.44
N GLN A 28 21.07 6.31 -10.41
CA GLN A 28 20.70 6.23 -11.84
C GLN A 28 21.30 5.03 -12.61
N GLU A 29 22.33 4.36 -12.08
CA GLU A 29 22.99 3.21 -12.73
C GLU A 29 22.31 1.85 -12.43
N MET A 30 21.15 1.82 -11.77
CA MET A 30 20.50 0.57 -11.33
C MET A 30 19.11 0.36 -11.93
N SER A 31 18.74 -0.91 -12.15
CA SER A 31 17.77 -1.32 -13.17
C SER A 31 16.31 -0.92 -12.96
N PHE A 32 15.90 -0.33 -11.83
CA PHE A 32 14.53 0.15 -11.62
C PHE A 32 14.50 1.38 -10.72
N MET A 33 14.66 2.56 -11.30
CA MET A 33 14.33 3.83 -10.64
C MET A 33 13.11 4.48 -11.27
N PRO A 34 12.30 5.20 -10.48
CA PRO A 34 11.23 6.01 -11.04
C PRO A 34 11.85 7.07 -11.96
N HIS A 35 11.26 7.26 -13.14
CA HIS A 35 11.72 8.26 -14.10
C HIS A 35 11.70 9.67 -13.51
N ASN A 36 10.73 9.94 -12.63
CA ASN A 36 10.61 11.18 -11.87
C ASN A 36 10.04 10.93 -10.46
N PRO A 37 10.88 10.93 -9.40
CA PRO A 37 10.43 10.77 -8.02
C PRO A 37 9.41 11.82 -7.57
N ALA A 38 9.46 13.05 -8.10
CA ALA A 38 8.52 14.11 -7.72
C ALA A 38 7.11 13.82 -8.24
N GLU A 39 6.98 13.24 -9.44
CA GLU A 39 5.69 12.81 -9.98
C GLU A 39 5.10 11.64 -9.20
N VAL A 40 5.92 10.70 -8.73
CA VAL A 40 5.46 9.59 -7.87
C VAL A 40 4.87 10.13 -6.56
N ILE A 41 5.57 11.09 -5.93
CA ILE A 41 5.07 11.73 -4.70
C ILE A 41 3.78 12.51 -4.97
N LEU A 42 3.75 13.33 -6.03
CA LEU A 42 2.56 14.09 -6.41
C LEU A 42 1.36 13.16 -6.68
N GLY A 43 1.57 12.09 -7.46
CA GLY A 43 0.55 11.09 -7.72
C GLY A 43 0.05 10.42 -6.44
N THR A 44 0.95 10.10 -5.51
CA THR A 44 0.59 9.52 -4.20
C THR A 44 -0.27 10.50 -3.37
N MET A 45 0.06 11.79 -3.37
CA MET A 45 -0.73 12.80 -2.65
C MET A 45 -2.12 12.98 -3.27
N ILE A 46 -2.22 12.98 -4.60
CA ILE A 46 -3.51 13.03 -5.31
C ILE A 46 -4.35 11.80 -4.97
N LEU A 47 -3.75 10.60 -5.00
CA LEU A 47 -4.42 9.35 -4.65
C LEU A 47 -4.89 9.36 -3.20
N TRP A 48 -4.05 9.79 -2.26
CA TRP A 48 -4.42 9.84 -0.84
C TRP A 48 -5.58 10.82 -0.60
N CYS A 49 -5.50 12.02 -1.15
CA CYS A 49 -6.59 13.00 -1.06
C CYS A 49 -7.89 12.44 -1.65
N SER A 50 -7.82 11.82 -2.83
CA SER A 50 -8.97 11.17 -3.47
C SER A 50 -9.52 10.01 -2.65
N TRP A 51 -8.66 9.28 -1.95
CA TRP A 51 -9.05 8.15 -1.10
C TRP A 51 -9.90 8.55 0.10
N LEU A 52 -9.69 9.75 0.64
CA LEU A 52 -10.55 10.30 1.70
C LEU A 52 -12.00 10.39 1.22
N MET A 53 -12.20 10.84 -0.02
CA MET A 53 -13.51 10.91 -0.66
C MET A 53 -14.02 9.52 -1.05
N PHE A 54 -13.14 8.61 -1.46
CA PHE A 54 -13.50 7.22 -1.78
C PHE A 54 -14.09 6.50 -0.55
N ASN A 55 -13.38 6.54 0.58
CA ASN A 55 -13.81 5.86 1.80
C ASN A 55 -14.93 6.62 2.52
N GLY A 56 -14.85 7.96 2.61
CA GLY A 56 -15.93 8.77 3.17
C GLY A 56 -17.22 8.64 2.35
N GLY A 57 -17.13 8.75 1.03
CA GLY A 57 -18.28 8.64 0.11
C GLY A 57 -18.95 7.27 0.11
N SER A 58 -18.24 6.22 0.51
CA SER A 58 -18.79 4.86 0.65
C SER A 58 -19.86 4.73 1.73
N SER A 59 -20.03 5.73 2.60
CA SER A 59 -21.12 5.77 3.58
C SER A 59 -22.49 6.15 2.96
N LEU A 60 -22.52 6.56 1.68
CA LEU A 60 -23.73 6.84 0.88
C LEU A 60 -24.68 7.91 1.45
N GLY A 61 -24.25 8.71 2.42
CA GLY A 61 -25.06 9.77 3.02
C GLY A 61 -24.42 10.43 4.23
N LEU A 62 -25.06 11.50 4.70
CA LEU A 62 -24.66 12.29 5.87
C LEU A 62 -25.77 12.37 6.93
N ASP A 63 -26.80 11.53 6.82
CA ASP A 63 -27.92 11.47 7.74
C ASP A 63 -27.66 10.48 8.89
N GLY A 64 -27.93 10.93 10.12
CA GLY A 64 -27.88 10.08 11.31
C GLY A 64 -26.54 9.37 11.51
N THR A 65 -26.58 8.04 11.59
CA THR A 65 -25.40 7.19 11.80
C THR A 65 -24.43 7.21 10.62
N LYS A 66 -24.88 7.54 9.40
CA LYS A 66 -24.01 7.60 8.21
C LYS A 66 -22.95 8.69 8.34
N ALA A 67 -23.29 9.83 8.95
CA ALA A 67 -22.31 10.90 9.22
C ALA A 67 -21.15 10.41 10.11
N GLN A 68 -21.44 9.52 11.06
CA GLN A 68 -20.41 8.92 11.92
C GLN A 68 -19.51 7.97 11.13
N HIS A 69 -20.07 7.15 10.24
CA HIS A 69 -19.30 6.29 9.35
C HIS A 69 -18.39 7.09 8.40
N VAL A 70 -18.86 8.23 7.87
CA VAL A 70 -18.01 9.15 7.07
C VAL A 70 -16.83 9.63 7.90
N GLN A 71 -17.08 10.14 9.11
CA GLN A 71 -16.03 10.65 9.99
C GLN A 71 -14.99 9.58 10.32
N VAL A 72 -15.43 8.39 10.73
CA VAL A 72 -14.54 7.26 11.08
C VAL A 72 -13.74 6.83 9.85
N SER A 73 -14.38 6.71 8.69
CA SER A 73 -13.74 6.37 7.42
C SER A 73 -12.63 7.35 7.05
N MET A 74 -12.90 8.65 7.12
CA MET A 74 -11.91 9.67 6.78
C MET A 74 -10.71 9.64 7.74
N VAL A 75 -10.95 9.51 9.05
CA VAL A 75 -9.86 9.41 10.05
C VAL A 75 -9.01 8.18 9.81
N ASN A 76 -9.63 7.01 9.63
CA ASN A 76 -8.90 5.76 9.40
C ASN A 76 -8.11 5.79 8.07
N THR A 77 -8.61 6.52 7.07
CA THR A 77 -7.95 6.75 5.77
C THR A 77 -6.80 7.78 5.85
N VAL A 78 -6.62 8.47 6.97
CA VAL A 78 -5.39 9.23 7.26
C VAL A 78 -4.42 8.40 8.09
N VAL A 79 -4.92 7.71 9.13
CA VAL A 79 -4.06 7.03 10.11
C VAL A 79 -3.38 5.79 9.53
N SER A 80 -4.14 4.87 8.91
CA SER A 80 -3.59 3.63 8.36
C SER A 80 -2.44 3.87 7.37
N PRO A 81 -2.61 4.69 6.31
CA PRO A 81 -1.54 4.95 5.36
C PRO A 81 -0.35 5.73 5.92
N SER A 82 -0.57 6.64 6.89
CA SER A 82 0.53 7.34 7.56
C SER A 82 1.45 6.34 8.28
N VAL A 83 0.86 5.41 9.02
CA VAL A 83 1.61 4.37 9.75
C VAL A 83 2.25 3.39 8.77
N SER A 84 1.50 2.93 7.76
CA SER A 84 2.02 1.99 6.75
C SER A 84 3.19 2.56 5.97
N GLY A 85 3.11 3.80 5.50
CA GLY A 85 4.19 4.47 4.77
C GLY A 85 5.46 4.57 5.61
N PHE A 86 5.32 5.07 6.86
CA PHE A 86 6.45 5.19 7.77
C PHE A 86 7.06 3.84 8.16
N PHE A 87 6.22 2.84 8.46
CA PHE A 87 6.69 1.51 8.81
C PHE A 87 7.39 0.83 7.62
N THR A 88 6.85 0.99 6.40
CA THR A 88 7.46 0.46 5.17
C THR A 88 8.83 1.09 4.93
N PHE A 89 8.92 2.42 5.07
CA PHE A 89 10.18 3.14 4.94
C PHE A 89 11.28 2.59 5.86
N LEU A 90 10.93 2.19 7.08
CA LEU A 90 11.88 1.63 8.06
C LEU A 90 12.16 0.13 7.87
N THR A 91 11.19 -0.65 7.38
CA THR A 91 11.22 -2.12 7.49
C THR A 91 11.26 -2.87 6.16
N LYS A 92 10.85 -2.25 5.03
CA LYS A 92 10.76 -2.92 3.71
C LYS A 92 12.02 -3.72 3.41
N ARG A 93 13.19 -3.08 3.51
CA ARG A 93 14.50 -3.72 3.23
C ARG A 93 14.76 -4.96 4.05
N LYS A 94 14.42 -4.93 5.35
CA LYS A 94 14.63 -6.05 6.27
C LYS A 94 13.67 -7.20 5.99
N ILE A 95 12.40 -6.88 5.68
CA ILE A 95 11.35 -7.87 5.45
C ILE A 95 11.50 -8.51 4.07
N SER A 96 11.67 -7.70 3.04
CA SER A 96 11.76 -8.18 1.66
C SER A 96 13.11 -8.81 1.35
N GLY A 97 14.17 -8.39 2.05
CA GLY A 97 15.56 -8.76 1.73
C GLY A 97 16.08 -8.08 0.46
N LEU A 98 15.31 -7.14 -0.12
CA LEU A 98 15.69 -6.40 -1.31
C LEU A 98 16.53 -5.20 -0.91
N SER A 99 17.74 -5.12 -1.45
CA SER A 99 18.61 -3.97 -1.25
C SER A 99 18.06 -2.77 -2.00
N CYS A 100 17.73 -1.71 -1.26
CA CYS A 100 17.49 -0.39 -1.82
C CYS A 100 18.83 0.38 -1.84
N PRO A 101 19.31 0.84 -3.00
CA PRO A 101 20.62 1.48 -3.13
C PRO A 101 20.72 2.85 -2.44
N SER A 102 19.60 3.54 -2.32
CA SER A 102 19.54 4.84 -1.66
C SER A 102 19.59 4.71 -0.14
N ARG A 103 20.03 5.77 0.55
CA ARG A 103 19.86 5.87 2.01
C ARG A 103 18.40 6.08 2.44
N PHE A 104 17.59 6.72 1.60
CA PHE A 104 16.17 7.01 1.85
C PHE A 104 15.30 6.41 0.72
N ASP A 105 14.52 5.37 1.04
CA ASP A 105 13.62 4.71 0.08
C ASP A 105 12.29 5.46 -0.03
N PHE A 106 12.26 6.56 -0.77
CA PHE A 106 11.04 7.35 -0.97
C PHE A 106 9.96 6.58 -1.74
N GLN A 107 10.37 5.72 -2.69
CA GLN A 107 9.43 4.86 -3.41
C GLN A 107 8.81 3.81 -2.49
N GLY A 108 9.60 3.23 -1.59
CA GLY A 108 9.10 2.37 -0.52
C GLY A 108 8.13 3.09 0.41
N TYR A 109 8.39 4.35 0.76
CA TYR A 109 7.44 5.16 1.55
C TYR A 109 6.12 5.37 0.82
N THR A 110 6.14 5.85 -0.44
CA THR A 110 4.91 6.12 -1.21
C THR A 110 4.11 4.85 -1.47
N SER A 111 4.78 3.75 -1.80
CA SER A 111 4.13 2.45 -2.00
C SER A 111 3.57 1.89 -0.69
N GLY A 112 4.26 2.13 0.43
CA GLY A 112 3.76 1.83 1.77
C GLY A 112 2.52 2.63 2.14
N VAL A 113 2.45 3.92 1.78
CA VAL A 113 1.24 4.74 1.94
C VAL A 113 0.08 4.11 1.17
N LEU A 114 0.29 3.73 -0.09
CA LEU A 114 -0.74 3.06 -0.90
C LEU A 114 -1.15 1.71 -0.29
N ALA A 115 -0.21 0.90 0.20
CA ALA A 115 -0.52 -0.36 0.88
C ALA A 115 -1.43 -0.14 2.11
N GLY A 116 -1.21 0.93 2.87
CA GLY A 116 -2.04 1.30 4.03
C GLY A 116 -3.42 1.84 3.63
N LEU A 117 -3.53 2.53 2.48
CA LEU A 117 -4.81 2.94 1.90
C LEU A 117 -5.62 1.72 1.44
N VAL A 118 -4.97 0.76 0.78
CA VAL A 118 -5.65 -0.43 0.27
C VAL A 118 -6.11 -1.35 1.39
N ILE A 119 -5.29 -1.60 2.42
CA ILE A 119 -5.66 -2.56 3.47
C ILE A 119 -6.84 -2.07 4.33
N ILE A 120 -7.00 -0.75 4.53
CA ILE A 120 -8.05 -0.20 5.38
C ILE A 120 -9.43 -0.16 4.69
N ASN A 121 -9.48 -0.25 3.35
CA ASN A 121 -10.70 0.00 2.57
C ASN A 121 -11.92 -0.81 3.02
N ALA A 122 -11.73 -2.10 3.27
CA ALA A 122 -12.84 -3.00 3.60
C ALA A 122 -13.41 -2.79 5.02
N SER A 123 -12.74 -1.98 5.85
CA SER A 123 -13.10 -1.76 7.24
C SER A 123 -12.96 -0.31 7.69
N ALA A 124 -12.89 0.64 6.75
CA ALA A 124 -12.58 2.03 7.06
C ALA A 124 -13.64 2.67 7.97
N ASP A 125 -14.90 2.28 7.82
CA ASP A 125 -16.09 2.81 8.48
C ASP A 125 -16.34 2.23 9.87
N ASP A 126 -15.72 1.11 10.22
CA ASP A 126 -16.09 0.33 11.40
C ASP A 126 -14.89 -0.30 12.14
N VAL A 127 -13.78 0.44 12.22
CA VAL A 127 -12.67 0.11 13.12
C VAL A 127 -12.24 1.31 13.94
N SER A 128 -11.65 1.05 15.11
CA SER A 128 -11.08 2.13 15.93
C SER A 128 -9.81 2.69 15.28
N MET A 129 -9.47 3.94 15.60
CA MET A 129 -8.24 4.59 15.12
C MET A 129 -6.97 3.79 15.47
N ASN A 130 -6.91 3.20 16.66
CA ASN A 130 -5.79 2.36 17.09
C ASN A 130 -5.69 1.07 16.25
N VAL A 131 -6.83 0.49 15.90
CA VAL A 131 -6.88 -0.67 15.00
C VAL A 131 -6.48 -0.24 13.59
N ALA A 132 -6.92 0.91 13.08
CA ALA A 132 -6.49 1.41 11.78
C ALA A 132 -4.95 1.61 11.69
N ALA A 133 -4.32 2.10 12.76
CA ALA A 133 -2.86 2.17 12.85
C ALA A 133 -2.21 0.78 12.77
N LEU A 134 -2.75 -0.21 13.51
CA LEU A 134 -2.29 -1.60 13.44
C LEU A 134 -2.46 -2.19 12.03
N LEU A 135 -3.60 -1.94 11.38
CA LEU A 135 -3.84 -2.39 10.00
C LEU A 135 -2.84 -1.77 9.03
N GLY A 136 -2.43 -0.52 9.24
CA GLY A 136 -1.33 0.09 8.48
C GLY A 136 -0.02 -0.69 8.60
N ILE A 137 0.35 -1.16 9.80
CA ILE A 137 1.54 -2.01 10.00
C ILE A 137 1.38 -3.35 9.25
N ILE A 138 0.22 -3.99 9.37
CA ILE A 138 -0.08 -5.25 8.68
C ILE A 138 0.00 -5.06 7.15
N GLY A 139 -0.50 -3.92 6.63
CA GLY A 139 -0.43 -3.55 5.22
C GLY A 139 1.01 -3.42 4.74
N SER A 140 1.85 -2.72 5.51
CA SER A 140 3.28 -2.59 5.22
C SER A 140 4.01 -3.94 5.15
N ILE A 141 3.74 -4.83 6.12
CA ILE A 141 4.32 -6.18 6.15
C ILE A 141 3.84 -6.99 4.94
N THR A 142 2.54 -6.96 4.67
CA THR A 142 1.92 -7.69 3.55
C THR A 142 2.50 -7.25 2.22
N TYR A 143 2.59 -5.93 1.99
CA TYR A 143 3.22 -5.36 0.80
C TYR A 143 4.69 -5.78 0.68
N SER A 144 5.47 -5.68 1.76
CA SER A 144 6.90 -6.04 1.75
C SER A 144 7.13 -7.53 1.45
N LEU A 145 6.27 -8.41 1.98
CA LEU A 145 6.27 -9.83 1.64
C LEU A 145 5.81 -10.08 0.20
N GLY A 146 4.86 -9.30 -0.31
CA GLY A 146 4.46 -9.29 -1.71
C GLY A 146 5.62 -8.94 -2.64
N CYS A 147 6.40 -7.90 -2.33
CA CYS A 147 7.61 -7.55 -3.09
C CYS A 147 8.62 -8.70 -3.11
N LYS A 148 8.84 -9.34 -1.95
CA LYS A 148 9.72 -10.53 -1.86
C LYS A 148 9.21 -11.69 -2.70
N PHE A 149 7.91 -11.94 -2.68
CA PHE A 149 7.28 -12.99 -3.46
C PHE A 149 7.46 -12.75 -4.96
N MET A 150 7.12 -11.55 -5.45
CA MET A 150 7.25 -11.20 -6.87
C MET A 150 8.70 -11.29 -7.34
N HIS A 151 9.65 -10.79 -6.53
CA HIS A 151 11.07 -10.90 -6.82
C HIS A 151 11.54 -12.37 -6.87
N LYS A 152 11.08 -13.22 -5.95
CA LYS A 152 11.45 -14.65 -5.93
C LYS A 152 10.99 -15.40 -7.19
N TYR A 153 9.87 -15.01 -7.78
CA TYR A 153 9.34 -15.61 -9.01
C TYR A 153 9.75 -14.85 -10.28
N GLU A 154 10.66 -13.87 -10.16
CA GLU A 154 11.16 -13.08 -11.29
C GLU A 154 10.03 -12.39 -12.09
N ILE A 155 8.94 -12.02 -11.39
CA ILE A 155 7.82 -11.30 -11.98
C ILE A 155 8.09 -9.81 -11.85
N ASP A 156 8.29 -9.15 -12.98
CA ASP A 156 8.52 -7.71 -13.06
C ASP A 156 7.18 -6.95 -13.04
N ASP A 157 6.83 -6.39 -11.88
CA ASP A 157 5.71 -5.45 -11.71
C ASP A 157 6.29 -4.06 -11.37
N PRO A 158 6.50 -3.20 -12.39
CA PRO A 158 7.26 -1.95 -12.23
C PRO A 158 6.56 -0.92 -11.34
N LEU A 159 5.25 -1.03 -11.19
CA LEU A 159 4.43 -0.16 -10.34
C LEU A 159 4.06 -0.84 -9.01
N GLU A 160 4.51 -2.07 -8.80
CA GLU A 160 4.16 -2.92 -7.65
C GLU A 160 2.63 -3.05 -7.44
N VAL A 161 1.84 -3.02 -8.52
CA VAL A 161 0.37 -3.01 -8.47
C VAL A 161 -0.17 -4.28 -7.82
N THR A 162 0.42 -5.43 -8.13
CA THR A 162 0.04 -6.72 -7.57
C THR A 162 0.30 -6.76 -6.06
N GLN A 163 1.46 -6.28 -5.64
CA GLN A 163 1.89 -6.24 -4.23
C GLN A 163 1.00 -5.31 -3.42
N ILE A 164 0.62 -4.16 -3.97
CA ILE A 164 -0.21 -3.16 -3.28
C ILE A 164 -1.68 -3.57 -3.35
N HIS A 165 -2.24 -3.78 -4.54
CA HIS A 165 -3.69 -3.94 -4.71
C HIS A 165 -4.17 -5.36 -4.51
N ALA A 166 -3.47 -6.36 -5.06
CA ALA A 166 -3.92 -7.75 -4.91
C ALA A 166 -3.57 -8.29 -3.51
N CYS A 167 -2.31 -8.18 -3.08
CA CYS A 167 -1.89 -8.73 -1.79
C CYS A 167 -2.50 -7.95 -0.61
N CYS A 168 -2.34 -6.63 -0.55
CA CYS A 168 -2.92 -5.85 0.56
C CYS A 168 -4.44 -5.75 0.46
N GLY A 169 -5.02 -5.80 -0.74
CA GLY A 169 -6.49 -5.83 -0.90
C GLY A 169 -7.10 -7.12 -0.36
N PHE A 170 -6.49 -8.27 -0.69
CA PHE A 170 -6.90 -9.55 -0.12
C PHE A 170 -6.72 -9.58 1.40
N MET A 171 -5.56 -9.12 1.90
CA MET A 171 -5.35 -9.01 3.34
C MET A 171 -6.33 -8.03 4.00
N GLY A 172 -6.73 -6.97 3.29
CA GLY A 172 -7.76 -6.02 3.71
C GLY A 172 -9.10 -6.71 3.99
N LEU A 173 -9.52 -7.63 3.13
CA LEU A 173 -10.72 -8.45 3.35
C LEU A 173 -10.57 -9.36 4.58
N VAL A 174 -9.40 -9.98 4.74
CA VAL A 174 -9.10 -10.83 5.91
C VAL A 174 -9.16 -10.02 7.21
N VAL A 175 -8.48 -8.87 7.28
CA VAL A 175 -8.50 -8.05 8.50
C VAL A 175 -9.87 -7.42 8.76
N ALA A 176 -10.65 -7.11 7.72
CA ALA A 176 -12.04 -6.71 7.90
C ALA A 176 -12.86 -7.81 8.59
N GLY A 177 -12.69 -9.06 8.15
CA GLY A 177 -13.30 -10.26 8.78
C GLY A 177 -12.91 -10.46 10.24
N LEU A 178 -11.79 -9.91 10.68
CA LEU A 178 -11.29 -10.03 12.06
C LEU A 178 -11.68 -8.83 12.94
N PHE A 179 -11.53 -7.61 12.41
CA PHE A 179 -11.44 -6.38 13.21
C PHE A 179 -12.62 -5.43 13.10
N ARG A 180 -13.54 -5.61 12.14
CA ARG A 180 -14.78 -4.81 12.10
C ARG A 180 -15.59 -5.06 13.38
N ARG A 181 -16.24 -4.03 13.92
CA ARG A 181 -16.96 -4.13 15.20
C ARG A 181 -18.32 -4.79 15.04
N ASP A 182 -18.97 -4.62 13.89
CA ASP A 182 -20.27 -5.18 13.56
C ASP A 182 -20.24 -6.72 13.45
N TYR A 183 -19.28 -7.25 12.70
CA TYR A 183 -19.22 -8.67 12.33
C TYR A 183 -17.86 -9.32 12.57
N GLY A 184 -16.81 -8.59 12.93
CA GLY A 184 -15.48 -9.16 13.04
C GLY A 184 -15.37 -10.24 14.11
N VAL A 185 -14.57 -11.29 13.87
CA VAL A 185 -14.35 -12.43 14.79
C VAL A 185 -14.02 -11.97 16.21
N PHE A 186 -13.29 -10.86 16.37
CA PHE A 186 -12.89 -10.36 17.69
C PHE A 186 -14.03 -9.70 18.49
N TYR A 187 -15.13 -9.32 17.83
CA TYR A 187 -16.27 -8.66 18.47
C TYR A 187 -17.53 -9.54 18.51
N ASN A 188 -17.76 -10.34 17.46
CA ASN A 188 -18.89 -11.27 17.38
C ASN A 188 -18.37 -12.68 17.06
N ARG A 189 -18.12 -13.50 18.10
CA ARG A 189 -17.48 -14.82 17.92
C ARG A 189 -18.36 -15.86 17.23
N GLU A 190 -19.68 -15.78 17.39
CA GLU A 190 -20.60 -16.79 16.87
C GLU A 190 -20.76 -16.63 15.35
N GLU A 191 -20.96 -15.40 14.87
CA GLU A 191 -21.18 -15.11 13.46
C GLU A 191 -19.90 -14.65 12.73
N GLY A 192 -18.91 -14.12 13.46
CA GLY A 192 -17.74 -13.51 12.85
C GLY A 192 -16.84 -14.48 12.10
N TRP A 193 -16.84 -15.77 12.49
CA TRP A 193 -16.15 -16.80 11.69
C TRP A 193 -16.82 -16.99 10.32
N GLN A 194 -18.15 -16.94 10.26
CA GLN A 194 -18.87 -17.01 9.00
C GLN A 194 -18.57 -15.77 8.15
N PHE A 195 -18.57 -14.59 8.77
CA PHE A 195 -18.18 -13.36 8.11
C PHE A 195 -16.77 -13.42 7.53
N LEU A 196 -15.77 -13.85 8.31
CA LEU A 196 -14.39 -14.03 7.82
C LEU A 196 -14.32 -15.00 6.64
N VAL A 197 -15.04 -16.13 6.69
CA VAL A 197 -15.09 -17.09 5.59
C VAL A 197 -15.68 -16.44 4.34
N VAL A 198 -16.77 -15.68 4.47
CA VAL A 198 -17.38 -14.93 3.36
C VAL A 198 -16.39 -13.92 2.75
N GLN A 199 -15.66 -13.17 3.59
CA GLN A 199 -14.64 -12.23 3.10
C GLN A 199 -13.53 -12.92 2.31
N VAL A 200 -13.02 -14.06 2.80
CA VAL A 200 -11.99 -14.85 2.13
C VAL A 200 -12.51 -15.45 0.82
N MET A 201 -13.71 -16.05 0.83
CA MET A 201 -14.32 -16.59 -0.39
C MET A 201 -14.58 -15.50 -1.42
N GLY A 202 -15.04 -14.32 -1.00
CA GLY A 202 -15.21 -13.16 -1.87
C GLY A 202 -13.89 -12.73 -2.51
N GLY A 203 -12.83 -12.63 -1.71
CA GLY A 203 -11.48 -12.31 -2.20
C GLY A 203 -10.96 -13.32 -3.22
N ILE A 204 -11.08 -14.64 -2.93
CA ILE A 204 -10.69 -15.71 -3.85
C ILE A 204 -11.52 -15.64 -5.15
N SER A 205 -12.82 -15.37 -5.05
CA SER A 205 -13.71 -15.25 -6.20
C SER A 205 -13.30 -14.08 -7.10
N ILE A 206 -12.95 -12.93 -6.53
CA ILE A 206 -12.47 -11.76 -7.28
C ILE A 206 -11.15 -12.09 -7.99
N ILE A 207 -10.21 -12.73 -7.30
CA ILE A 207 -8.92 -13.13 -7.88
C ILE A 207 -9.13 -14.13 -9.02
N ALA A 208 -9.96 -15.15 -8.82
CA ALA A 208 -10.26 -16.16 -9.82
C ALA A 208 -10.91 -15.54 -11.07
N PHE A 209 -11.93 -14.69 -10.88
CA PHE A 209 -12.60 -14.02 -11.98
C PHE A 209 -11.65 -13.10 -12.75
N SER A 210 -10.96 -12.19 -12.06
CA SER A 210 -10.05 -11.21 -12.67
C SER A 210 -8.91 -11.89 -13.43
N SER A 211 -8.29 -12.92 -12.82
CA SER A 211 -7.19 -13.66 -13.44
C SER A 211 -7.67 -14.45 -14.66
N THR A 212 -8.84 -15.09 -14.58
CA THR A 212 -9.39 -15.88 -15.69
C THR A 212 -9.68 -15.01 -16.91
N ILE A 213 -10.39 -13.89 -16.70
CA ILE A 213 -10.72 -12.97 -17.80
C ILE A 213 -9.45 -12.33 -18.38
N SER A 214 -8.49 -11.93 -17.53
CA SER A 214 -7.21 -11.38 -17.98
C SER A 214 -6.42 -12.40 -18.80
N LEU A 215 -6.34 -13.67 -18.36
CA LEU A 215 -5.66 -14.73 -19.11
C LEU A 215 -6.31 -14.99 -20.46
N ILE A 216 -7.63 -15.01 -20.55
CA ILE A 216 -8.34 -15.16 -21.83
C ILE A 216 -7.98 -13.99 -22.74
N PHE A 217 -8.10 -12.76 -22.25
CA PHE A 217 -7.83 -11.55 -23.03
C PHE A 217 -6.37 -11.51 -23.53
N PHE A 218 -5.38 -11.68 -22.65
CA PHE A 218 -3.98 -11.59 -23.03
C PHE A 218 -3.55 -12.75 -23.95
N ASN A 219 -4.10 -13.96 -23.80
CA ASN A 219 -3.84 -15.05 -24.73
C ASN A 219 -4.43 -14.76 -26.12
N LEU A 220 -5.64 -14.21 -26.19
CA LEU A 220 -6.23 -13.78 -27.47
C LEU A 220 -5.40 -12.65 -28.12
N ALA A 221 -5.02 -11.64 -27.34
CA ALA A 221 -4.19 -10.54 -27.81
C ALA A 221 -2.81 -11.03 -28.31
N LYS A 222 -2.26 -12.07 -27.67
CA LYS A 222 -1.03 -12.74 -28.13
C LYS A 222 -1.24 -13.43 -29.48
N ILE A 223 -2.33 -14.18 -29.65
CA ILE A 223 -2.66 -14.86 -30.92
C ILE A 223 -2.87 -13.85 -32.05
N LEU A 224 -3.45 -12.69 -31.74
CA LEU A 224 -3.69 -11.60 -32.69
C LEU A 224 -2.47 -10.69 -32.95
N ASN A 225 -1.31 -10.98 -32.34
CA ASN A 225 -0.09 -10.18 -32.42
C ASN A 225 -0.26 -8.70 -31.98
N TRP A 226 -1.10 -8.45 -30.98
CA TRP A 226 -1.28 -7.10 -30.40
C TRP A 226 -0.28 -6.79 -29.28
N LEU A 227 0.32 -7.84 -28.70
CA LEU A 227 1.32 -7.72 -27.64
C LEU A 227 2.73 -7.73 -28.26
N LYS A 228 3.62 -6.92 -27.68
CA LYS A 228 5.04 -6.89 -28.01
C LYS A 228 5.80 -7.96 -27.24
#